data_AF-A0A7V3JT16-F1
#
_entry.id   AF-A0A7V3JT16-F1
#
_cell.length_a   1.000
_cell.length_b   1.000
_cell.length_c   1.000
_cell.angle_alpha   90.00
_cell.angle_beta   90.00
_cell.angle_gamma   90.00
#
_symmetry.space_group_name_H-M   'P 1'
#
loop_
_entity.id
_entity.type
_entity.pdbx_description
1 polymer ?
#
loop_
_entity_poly.entity_id
_entity_poly.type
_entity_poly.pdbx_seq_one_letter_code
_entity_poly.pdbx_strand_id
1 'polypeptide(L)' 'MNKNYLANTILAIMIMLTSSIFWFLGENRIDAYLSMYTLEYFIVKALFNPRRLYKDFLAFILLAIFSIIVAYRIYEILK' A
#
# COMPACT_ATOMS: atom_id res chain seq x y z
N MET A 1 -5.32 -11.38 21.55
CA MET A 1 -5.53 -10.17 20.72
C MET A 1 -6.10 -10.58 19.38
N ASN A 2 -7.22 -10.00 18.93
CA ASN A 2 -7.85 -10.40 17.66
C ASN A 2 -6.89 -10.10 16.50
N LYS A 3 -6.56 -11.08 15.65
CA LYS A 3 -5.58 -10.92 14.55
C LYS A 3 -5.90 -9.73 13.64
N ASN A 4 -7.19 -9.40 13.49
CA ASN A 4 -7.66 -8.28 12.69
C ASN A 4 -7.26 -6.92 13.28
N TYR A 5 -7.33 -6.74 14.61
CA TYR A 5 -6.89 -5.49 15.23
C TYR A 5 -5.39 -5.31 15.11
N LEU A 6 -4.63 -6.40 15.32
CA LEU A 6 -3.17 -6.40 15.21
C LEU A 6 -2.72 -6.04 13.78
N ALA A 7 -3.36 -6.61 12.76
CA ALA A 7 -3.10 -6.25 11.36
C ALA A 7 -3.38 -4.77 11.06
N ASN A 8 -4.52 -4.24 11.52
CA ASN A 8 -4.89 -2.84 11.29
C ASN A 8 -3.96 -1.85 12.03
N THR A 9 -3.55 -2.16 13.27
CA THR A 9 -2.61 -1.30 14.00
C THR A 9 -1.24 -1.27 13.33
N ILE A 10 -0.77 -2.42 12.82
CA ILE A 10 0.51 -2.48 12.10
C ILE A 10 0.43 -1.71 10.79
N LEU A 11 -0.66 -1.87 10.03
CA LEU A 11 -0.86 -1.11 8.80
C LEU A 11 -0.84 0.41 9.07
N ALA A 12 -1.52 0.88 10.11
CA ALA A 12 -1.52 2.30 10.46
C ALA A 12 -0.12 2.82 10.82
N ILE A 13 0.66 2.02 11.56
CA ILE A 13 2.05 2.36 11.90
C ILE A 13 2.93 2.40 10.65
N MET A 14 2.79 1.43 9.74
CA MET A 14 3.54 1.42 8.49
C MET A 14 3.23 2.65 7.64
N ILE A 15 1.95 2.97 7.43
CA ILE A 15 1.53 4.14 6.64
C ILE A 15 2.07 5.44 7.26
N MET A 16 2.02 5.57 8.59
CA MET A 16 2.53 6.74 9.29
C MET A 16 4.04 6.89 9.11
N LEU A 17 4.80 5.79 9.23
CA LEU A 17 6.24 5.80 9.03
C LEU A 17 6.58 6.18 7.58
N THR A 18 5.91 5.58 6.61
CA THR A 18 6.19 5.84 5.19
C THR A 18 5.83 7.27 4.79
N SER A 19 4.72 7.81 5.32
CA SER A 19 4.35 9.22 5.17
C SER A 19 5.46 10.13 5.70
N SER A 20 5.98 9.83 6.89
CA SER A 20 7.02 10.62 7.56
C SER A 20 8.35 10.53 6.83
N ILE A 21 8.70 9.35 6.33
CA ILE A 21 9.91 9.10 5.53
C ILE A 21 9.83 9.88 4.23
N PHE A 22 8.73 9.80 3.48
CA PHE A 22 8.60 10.56 2.23
C PHE A 22 8.58 12.06 2.44
N TRP A 23 7.94 12.54 3.52
CA TRP A 23 8.01 13.94 3.88
C TRP A 23 9.45 14.38 4.19
N PHE A 24 10.22 13.57 4.92
CA PHE A 24 11.63 13.83 5.21
C PHE A 24 12.51 13.80 3.95
N LEU A 25 12.22 12.90 3.00
CA LEU A 25 12.88 12.84 1.70
C LEU A 25 12.49 14.01 0.78
N GLY A 26 11.48 14.81 1.15
CA GLY A 26 10.96 15.89 0.31
C GLY A 26 10.22 15.37 -0.94
N GLU A 27 9.85 14.09 -0.96
CA GLU A 27 9.17 13.46 -2.08
C GLU A 27 7.71 13.94 -2.08
N ASN A 28 7.27 14.64 -3.13
CA ASN A 28 5.89 15.13 -3.25
C ASN A 28 5.08 14.36 -4.32
N ARG A 29 5.65 13.27 -4.84
CA ARG A 29 5.06 12.50 -5.94
C ARG A 29 3.97 11.58 -5.41
N ILE A 30 2.71 11.96 -5.63
CA ILE A 30 1.52 11.21 -5.21
C ILE A 30 1.57 9.74 -5.65
N ASP A 31 2.10 9.48 -6.85
CA ASP A 31 2.27 8.13 -7.41
C ASP A 31 3.10 7.20 -6.51
N ALA A 32 4.17 7.73 -5.90
CA ALA A 32 5.06 6.98 -5.03
C ALA A 32 4.37 6.64 -3.70
N TYR A 33 3.65 7.60 -3.11
CA TYR A 33 2.86 7.41 -1.89
C TYR A 33 1.82 6.31 -2.08
N LEU A 34 1.04 6.41 -3.16
CA LEU A 34 -0.01 5.44 -3.44
C LEU A 34 0.58 4.05 -3.68
N SER A 35 1.71 3.98 -4.36
CA SER A 35 2.42 2.72 -4.61
C SER A 35 2.88 2.04 -3.32
N MET A 36 3.49 2.80 -2.41
CA MET A 36 3.93 2.27 -1.12
C MET A 36 2.78 1.81 -0.23
N TYR A 37 1.71 2.61 -0.11
CA TYR A 37 0.55 2.21 0.69
C TYR A 37 -0.12 0.95 0.16
N THR A 38 -0.11 0.78 -1.16
CA THR A 38 -0.59 -0.45 -1.79
C THR A 38 0.26 -1.64 -1.40
N LEU A 39 1.58 -1.50 -1.46
CA LEU A 39 2.52 -2.54 -1.08
C LEU A 39 2.38 -2.91 0.41
N GLU A 40 2.31 -1.92 1.30
CA GLU A 40 2.12 -2.12 2.74
C GLU A 40 0.83 -2.89 3.04
N TYR A 41 -0.27 -2.52 2.39
CA TYR A 41 -1.54 -3.24 2.51
C TYR A 41 -1.40 -4.72 2.13
N PHE A 42 -0.72 -5.01 1.02
CA PHE A 42 -0.47 -6.39 0.58
C PHE A 42 0.49 -7.14 1.51
N ILE A 43 1.52 -6.49 2.05
CA ILE A 43 2.46 -7.08 3.01
C ILE A 43 1.74 -7.46 4.30
N VAL A 44 0.96 -6.54 4.89
CA VAL A 44 0.19 -6.80 6.11
C VAL A 44 -0.82 -7.92 5.88
N LYS A 45 -1.50 -7.91 4.73
CA LYS A 45 -2.42 -8.98 4.34
C LYS A 45 -1.70 -10.32 4.19
N ALA A 46 -0.52 -10.37 3.57
CA ALA A 46 0.25 -11.60 3.41
C ALA A 46 0.79 -12.14 4.75
N LEU A 47 1.32 -11.25 5.61
CA LEU A 47 1.96 -11.63 6.86
C LEU A 47 0.97 -12.10 7.93
N PHE A 48 -0.14 -11.38 8.09
CA PHE A 48 -1.13 -11.71 9.12
C PHE A 48 -2.23 -12.63 8.62
N ASN A 49 -2.38 -12.77 7.30
CA ASN A 49 -3.42 -13.51 6.61
C ASN A 49 -4.77 -13.44 7.36
N PRO A 50 -5.29 -12.22 7.61
CA PRO A 50 -6.54 -12.07 8.32
C PRO A 50 -7.62 -12.74 7.48
N ARG A 51 -8.23 -13.80 8.01
CA ARG A 51 -9.37 -14.48 7.38
C ARG A 51 -10.54 -13.51 7.32
N ARG A 52 -10.61 -12.70 6.25
CA ARG A 52 -11.73 -11.78 6.01
C ARG A 52 -12.90 -12.57 5.45
N LEU A 53 -14.05 -12.43 6.09
CA LEU A 53 -15.32 -13.04 5.68
C LEU A 53 -15.89 -12.47 4.37
N TYR A 54 -15.44 -11.29 3.94
CA TYR A 54 -15.92 -10.58 2.74
C TYR A 54 -14.86 -10.59 1.64
N LYS A 55 -15.34 -10.71 0.38
CA LYS A 55 -14.51 -10.60 -0.83
C LYS A 55 -13.68 -9.32 -0.77
N ASP A 56 -12.38 -9.46 -0.97
CA ASP A 56 -11.38 -8.41 -0.73
C ASP A 56 -11.32 -7.42 -1.91
N PHE A 57 -12.45 -6.78 -2.21
CA PHE A 57 -12.59 -5.78 -3.28
C PHE A 57 -11.57 -4.65 -3.15
N LEU A 58 -11.24 -4.27 -1.92
CA LEU A 58 -10.22 -3.27 -1.62
C LEU A 58 -8.85 -3.69 -2.18
N ALA A 59 -8.46 -4.95 -2.02
CA ALA A 59 -7.20 -5.46 -2.56
C ALA A 59 -7.18 -5.39 -4.10
N PHE A 60 -8.30 -5.72 -4.74
CA PHE A 60 -8.41 -5.64 -6.20
C PHE A 60 -8.30 -4.20 -6.73
N ILE A 61 -8.99 -3.25 -6.09
CA ILE A 61 -8.93 -1.83 -6.47
C ILE A 61 -7.51 -1.30 -6.29
N LEU A 62 -6.89 -1.55 -5.14
CA LEU A 62 -5.51 -1.12 -4.90
C LEU A 62 -4.55 -1.72 -5.92
N LEU A 63 -4.65 -3.01 -6.22
CA LEU A 63 -3.78 -3.66 -7.21
C LEU A 63 -3.97 -3.07 -8.61
N ALA A 64 -5.22 -2.79 -9.03
CA ALA A 64 -5.49 -2.16 -10.30
C ALA A 64 -4.85 -0.77 -10.39
N ILE A 65 -5.02 0.07 -9.37
CA ILE A 65 -4.43 1.41 -9.34
C ILE A 65 -2.90 1.33 -9.34
N PHE A 66 -2.33 0.45 -8.51
CA PHE A 66 -0.88 0.20 -8.48
C PHE A 66 -0.35 -0.20 -9.85
N SER A 67 -1.03 -1.11 -10.54
CA SER A 67 -0.63 -1.57 -11.87
C SER A 67 -0.66 -0.44 -12.90
N ILE A 68 -1.65 0.47 -12.82
CA ILE A 68 -1.74 1.64 -13.71
C ILE A 68 -0.58 2.60 -13.44
N ILE A 69 -0.28 2.89 -12.18
CA ILE A 69 0.83 3.77 -11.79
C ILE A 69 2.17 3.21 -12.29
N VAL A 70 2.41 1.92 -12.07
CA VAL A 70 3.63 1.25 -12.53
C VAL A 70 3.72 1.28 -14.06
N ALA A 71 2.63 0.99 -14.77
CA ALA A 71 2.60 1.04 -16.24
C ALA A 71 2.90 2.44 -16.77
N TYR A 72 2.28 3.47 -16.19
CA TYR A 72 2.56 4.86 -16.53
C TYR A 72 4.03 5.21 -16.30
N ARG A 73 4.60 4.76 -15.18
CA ARG A 73 5.97 5.08 -14.85
C ARG A 73 7.00 4.35 -15.71
N ILE A 74 6.73 3.10 -16.10
CA ILE A 74 7.53 2.37 -17.09
C ILE A 74 7.50 3.09 -18.44
N TYR A 75 6.33 3.53 -18.89
CA TYR A 75 6.19 4.27 -20.14
C TYR A 75 7.01 5.57 -20.14
N GLU A 76 6.99 6.32 -19.03
CA GLU A 76 7.77 7.55 -18.89
C GLU A 76 9.29 7.31 -18.90
N ILE A 77 9.76 6.18 -18.38
CA ILE A 77 11.19 5.82 -18.42
C ILE A 77 11.63 5.39 -19.83
N LEU A 78 10.74 4.75 -20.58
CA LEU A 78 11.04 4.23 -21.92
C LEU A 78 11.04 5.31 -23.01
N LYS A 79 10.42 6.46 -22.72
CA LYS A 79 10.32 7.62 -23.62
C LYS A 79 11.58 8.47 -23.56
#